data_AF-A0A2N1C3G6-F1
#
_entry.id   AF-A0A2N1C3G6-F1
#
_cell.length_a   1.000
_cell.length_b   1.000
_cell.length_c   1.000
_cell.angle_alpha   90.00
_cell.angle_beta   90.00
_cell.angle_gamma   90.00
#
_symmetry.space_group_name_H-M   'P 1'
#
loop_
_entity.id
_entity.type
_entity.pdbx_description
1 polymer ?
#
loop_
_entity_poly.entity_id
_entity_poly.type
_entity_poly.pdbx_seq_one_letter_code
_entity_poly.pdbx_strand_id
1 'polypeptide(L)'
;MFFNKVDLSVSAQADDYLAYCINKRNQFSRYATAWKITMRGLLLLSIFMASFAALIPAIESWIDFRGYSQEISTMFAALAALSSAILGTLKCEENFLFNRKQRHDMEQIIVDLSDPDVELQDIRGKIKGIMNERGDRE
;
A
#
# COMPACT_ATOMS: atom_id res chain seq x y z
N MET A 1 17.26 6.76 4.33
CA MET A 1 17.94 6.34 5.57
C MET A 1 17.96 4.81 5.58
N PHE A 2 19.13 4.22 5.36
CA PHE A 2 19.35 2.79 5.13
C PHE A 2 19.34 2.01 6.44
N PHE A 3 18.33 1.16 6.66
CA PHE A 3 18.39 0.07 7.66
C PHE A 3 17.62 -1.12 7.11
N ASN A 4 18.26 -1.94 6.26
CA ASN A 4 17.65 -3.18 5.75
C ASN A 4 18.66 -4.29 5.45
N LYS A 5 19.83 -4.27 6.08
CA LYS A 5 20.72 -5.42 6.16
C LYS A 5 20.87 -5.78 7.63
N VAL A 6 19.89 -6.51 8.17
CA VAL A 6 20.25 -7.50 9.18
C VAL A 6 21.00 -8.53 8.35
N ASP A 7 22.33 -8.52 8.42
CA ASP A 7 23.13 -9.60 7.85
C ASP A 7 22.69 -10.88 8.58
N LEU A 8 21.82 -11.66 7.93
CA LEU A 8 21.47 -13.01 8.36
C LEU A 8 22.70 -13.90 8.09
N SER A 9 23.77 -13.61 8.81
CA SER A 9 25.01 -14.37 8.82
C SER A 9 24.71 -15.76 9.39
N VAL A 10 25.63 -16.70 9.16
CA VAL A 10 25.50 -18.09 9.62
C VAL A 10 25.45 -18.20 11.15
N SER A 11 25.77 -17.12 11.88
CA SER A 11 25.79 -17.04 13.34
C SER A 11 24.57 -16.35 13.99
N ALA A 12 23.56 -15.98 13.21
CA ALA A 12 22.36 -15.31 13.73
C ALA A 12 21.53 -16.25 14.63
N GLN A 13 21.10 -15.76 15.79
CA GLN A 13 20.29 -16.52 16.75
C GLN A 13 18.80 -16.43 16.41
N ALA A 14 17.97 -17.31 16.96
CA ALA A 14 16.51 -17.29 16.75
C ALA A 14 15.88 -15.92 17.03
N ASP A 15 16.38 -15.24 18.07
CA ASP A 15 15.94 -13.90 18.45
C ASP A 15 16.22 -12.84 17.35
N ASP A 16 17.32 -12.98 16.60
CA ASP A 16 17.66 -12.08 15.50
C ASP A 16 16.69 -12.26 14.31
N TYR A 17 16.32 -13.51 14.01
CA TYR A 17 15.33 -13.84 12.97
C TYR A 17 13.94 -13.35 13.37
N LEU A 18 13.57 -13.49 14.64
CA LEU A 18 12.31 -13.00 15.18
C LEU A 18 12.24 -11.46 15.11
N ALA A 19 13.31 -10.78 15.53
CA ALA A 19 13.42 -9.33 15.43
C ALA A 19 13.32 -8.84 13.97
N TYR A 20 13.96 -9.54 13.02
CA TYR A 20 13.86 -9.24 11.60
C TYR A 20 12.42 -9.37 11.08
N CYS A 21 11.75 -10.48 11.38
CA CYS A 21 10.37 -10.74 10.94
C CYS A 21 9.39 -9.70 11.51
N ILE A 22 9.52 -9.36 12.80
CA ILE A 22 8.71 -8.32 13.44
C ILE A 22 8.95 -6.95 12.82
N ASN A 23 10.21 -6.59 12.58
CA ASN A 23 10.56 -5.30 11.98
C ASN A 23 10.01 -5.17 10.54
N LYS A 24 10.14 -6.23 9.73
CA LYS A 24 9.52 -6.30 8.40
C LYS A 24 8.00 -6.19 8.49
N ARG A 25 7.34 -6.94 9.37
CA ARG A 25 5.89 -6.85 9.60
C ARG A 25 5.44 -5.43 9.93
N ASN A 26 6.18 -4.74 10.80
CA ASN A 26 5.88 -3.37 11.20
C ASN A 26 6.09 -2.37 10.06
N GLN A 27 7.15 -2.52 9.26
CA GLN A 27 7.33 -1.72 8.05
C GLN A 27 6.16 -1.90 7.08
N PHE A 28 5.77 -3.14 6.77
CA PHE A 28 4.62 -3.40 5.90
C PHE A 28 3.33 -2.80 6.45
N SER A 29 3.09 -2.91 7.75
CA SER A 29 1.93 -2.29 8.40
C SER A 29 1.92 -0.76 8.22
N ARG A 30 3.08 -0.10 8.33
CA ARG A 30 3.21 1.34 8.10
C ARG A 30 2.96 1.71 6.63
N TYR A 31 3.56 1.01 5.68
CA TYR A 31 3.33 1.26 4.26
C TYR A 31 1.87 1.02 3.87
N ALA A 32 1.26 -0.07 4.35
CA ALA A 32 -0.17 -0.34 4.12
C ALA A 32 -1.07 0.73 4.74
N THR A 33 -0.70 1.28 5.91
CA THR A 33 -1.44 2.37 6.55
C THR A 33 -1.28 3.67 5.78
N ALA A 34 -0.06 4.02 5.38
CA ALA A 34 0.22 5.18 4.54
C ALA A 34 -0.54 5.09 3.21
N TRP A 35 -0.52 3.93 2.55
CA TRP A 35 -1.29 3.67 1.34
C TRP A 35 -2.79 3.88 1.55
N LYS A 36 -3.38 3.29 2.60
CA LYS A 36 -4.81 3.50 2.92
C LYS A 36 -5.15 4.98 3.13
N ILE A 37 -4.27 5.74 3.79
CA ILE A 37 -4.46 7.17 4.01
C ILE A 37 -4.38 7.92 2.67
N THR A 38 -3.37 7.65 1.85
CA THR A 38 -3.21 8.27 0.52
C THR A 38 -4.41 8.00 -0.37
N MET A 39 -4.90 6.76 -0.43
CA MET A 39 -6.08 6.40 -1.22
C MET A 39 -7.35 7.08 -0.72
N ARG A 40 -7.52 7.23 0.60
CA ARG A 40 -8.63 8.00 1.17
C ARG A 40 -8.51 9.50 0.84
N GLY A 41 -7.30 10.05 0.89
CA GLY A 41 -7.03 11.43 0.50
C GLY A 41 -7.36 11.70 -0.97
N LEU A 42 -6.93 10.82 -1.87
CA LEU A 42 -7.26 10.89 -3.29
C LEU A 42 -8.77 10.79 -3.55
N LEU A 43 -9.48 9.95 -2.79
CA LEU A 43 -10.94 9.82 -2.92
C LEU A 43 -11.66 11.08 -2.43
N LEU A 44 -11.19 11.69 -1.35
CA LEU A 44 -11.71 12.99 -0.92
C LEU A 44 -11.45 14.05 -1.98
N LEU A 45 -10.24 14.09 -2.55
CA LEU A 45 -9.89 15.03 -3.62
C LEU A 45 -10.80 14.86 -4.85
N SER A 46 -11.10 13.62 -5.27
CA SER A 46 -12.01 13.38 -6.39
C SER A 46 -13.43 13.87 -6.08
N ILE A 47 -13.92 13.68 -4.85
CA ILE A 47 -15.23 14.20 -4.43
C ILE A 47 -15.23 15.73 -4.41
N PHE A 48 -14.16 16.36 -3.94
CA PHE A 48 -14.03 17.82 -3.96
C PHE A 48 -14.07 18.34 -5.40
N MET A 49 -13.31 17.74 -6.31
CA MET A 49 -13.30 18.12 -7.73
C MET A 49 -14.68 17.94 -8.37
N ALA A 50 -15.37 16.83 -8.11
CA ALA A 50 -16.74 16.63 -8.60
C ALA A 50 -17.72 17.68 -8.03
N SER A 51 -17.59 18.03 -6.75
CA SER A 51 -18.40 19.08 -6.11
C SER A 51 -18.13 20.46 -6.72
N PHE A 52 -16.86 20.80 -6.99
CA PHE A 52 -16.50 22.04 -7.69
C PHE A 52 -17.05 22.06 -9.11
N ALA A 53 -16.95 20.95 -9.84
CA ALA A 53 -17.54 20.82 -11.17
C ALA A 53 -19.05 21.10 -11.16
N ALA A 54 -19.78 20.63 -10.15
CA ALA A 54 -21.22 20.89 -10.02
C ALA A 54 -21.55 22.33 -9.58
N LEU A 55 -20.69 22.96 -8.77
CA LEU A 55 -20.90 24.31 -8.23
C LEU A 55 -20.58 25.42 -9.23
N ILE A 56 -19.57 25.25 -10.09
CA ILE A 56 -19.11 26.30 -11.01
C ILE A 56 -20.23 26.79 -11.96
N PRO A 57 -21.01 25.92 -12.62
CA PRO A 57 -22.15 26.33 -13.45
C PRO A 57 -23.27 27.01 -12.63
N ALA A 58 -23.46 26.57 -11.39
CA ALA A 58 -24.47 27.15 -10.50
C ALA A 58 -24.07 28.58 -10.08
N ILE A 59 -22.78 28.83 -9.81
CA ILE A 59 -22.28 30.16 -9.42
C ILE A 59 -22.25 31.13 -10.60
N GLU A 60 -21.95 30.67 -11.82
CA GLU A 60 -22.06 31.52 -13.03
C GLU A 60 -23.48 32.06 -13.23
N SER A 61 -24.52 31.30 -12.87
CA SER A 61 -25.89 31.81 -12.94
C SER A 61 -26.19 32.95 -11.94
N TRP A 62 -25.33 33.14 -10.92
CA TRP A 62 -25.47 34.17 -9.89
C TRP A 62 -24.49 35.35 -10.07
N ILE A 63 -23.37 35.13 -10.74
CA ILE A 63 -22.31 36.11 -10.98
C ILE A 63 -21.93 35.99 -12.46
N ASP A 64 -22.01 37.09 -13.22
CA ASP A 64 -21.74 37.12 -14.68
C ASP A 64 -20.28 36.72 -15.01
N PHE A 65 -20.02 35.43 -14.95
CA PHE A 65 -18.70 34.81 -15.04
C PHE A 65 -18.47 34.40 -16.49
N ARG A 66 -18.17 35.39 -17.34
CA ARG A 66 -18.14 35.23 -18.80
C ARG A 66 -17.30 34.03 -19.28
N GLY A 67 -17.98 33.00 -19.77
CA GLY A 67 -17.60 32.22 -20.95
C GLY A 67 -16.72 30.97 -20.76
N TYR A 68 -16.18 30.71 -19.57
CA TYR A 68 -15.27 29.55 -19.35
C TYR A 68 -15.75 28.59 -18.25
N SER A 69 -16.88 28.86 -17.60
CA SER A 69 -17.43 28.05 -16.49
C SER A 69 -17.62 26.58 -16.86
N GLN A 70 -18.13 26.31 -18.06
CA GLN A 70 -18.46 24.98 -18.55
C GLN A 70 -17.20 24.18 -18.90
N GLU A 71 -16.19 24.83 -19.46
CA GLU A 71 -14.88 24.22 -19.72
C GLU A 71 -14.17 23.87 -18.41
N ILE A 72 -14.19 24.77 -17.43
CA ILE A 72 -13.57 24.53 -16.11
C ILE A 72 -14.33 23.42 -15.35
N SER A 73 -15.66 23.45 -15.36
CA SER A 73 -16.51 22.43 -14.73
C SER A 73 -16.26 21.04 -15.33
N THR A 74 -16.23 20.93 -16.66
CA THR A 74 -15.98 19.65 -17.35
C THR A 74 -14.57 19.12 -17.11
N MET A 75 -13.55 19.99 -17.03
CA MET A 75 -12.20 19.59 -16.60
C MET A 75 -12.18 18.99 -15.20
N PHE A 76 -12.83 19.63 -14.22
CA PHE A 76 -12.91 19.10 -12.85
C PHE A 76 -13.67 17.77 -12.77
N ALA A 77 -14.74 17.62 -13.54
CA ALA A 77 -15.49 16.37 -13.63
C ALA A 77 -14.63 15.24 -14.23
N ALA A 78 -13.89 15.53 -15.31
CA ALA A 78 -12.99 14.57 -15.95
C ALA A 78 -11.86 14.14 -15.00
N LEU A 79 -11.25 15.08 -14.27
CA LEU A 79 -10.18 14.78 -13.31
C LEU A 79 -10.70 13.95 -12.12
N ALA A 80 -11.91 14.24 -11.65
CA ALA A 80 -12.58 13.45 -10.61
C ALA A 80 -12.88 12.01 -11.07
N ALA A 81 -13.36 11.85 -12.31
CA ALA A 81 -13.63 10.54 -12.91
C ALA A 81 -12.34 9.71 -13.08
N LEU A 82 -11.27 10.31 -13.61
CA LEU A 82 -9.97 9.66 -13.74
C LEU A 82 -9.41 9.22 -12.39
N SER A 83 -9.44 10.10 -11.39
CA SER A 83 -8.98 9.79 -10.03
C SER A 83 -9.78 8.64 -9.42
N SER A 84 -11.10 8.62 -9.62
CA SER A 84 -11.98 7.56 -9.15
C SER A 84 -11.72 6.22 -9.85
N ALA A 85 -11.45 6.25 -11.16
CA ALA A 85 -11.12 5.06 -11.94
C ALA A 85 -9.78 4.45 -11.49
N ILE A 86 -8.75 5.29 -11.32
CA ILE A 86 -7.44 4.87 -10.80
C ILE A 86 -7.57 4.28 -9.38
N LEU A 87 -8.38 4.90 -8.52
CA LEU A 87 -8.66 4.37 -7.20
C LEU A 87 -9.40 3.03 -7.24
N GLY A 88 -10.32 2.85 -8.19
CA GLY A 88 -11.05 1.61 -8.39
C GLY A 88 -10.16 0.46 -8.85
N THR A 89 -9.25 0.71 -9.80
CA THR A 89 -8.30 -0.29 -10.29
C THR A 89 -7.27 -0.66 -9.23
N LEU A 90 -6.67 0.32 -8.57
CA LEU A 90 -5.63 0.09 -7.55
C LEU A 90 -6.17 -0.51 -6.24
N LYS A 91 -7.44 -0.27 -5.88
CA LYS A 91 -8.07 -0.92 -4.72
C LYS A 91 -8.11 -2.44 -4.85
N CYS A 92 -8.13 -2.96 -6.07
CA CYS A 92 -8.30 -4.39 -6.35
C CYS A 92 -6.97 -5.15 -6.28
N GLU A 93 -5.89 -4.61 -6.85
CA GLU A 93 -4.62 -5.33 -6.97
C GLU A 93 -3.80 -5.38 -5.67
N GLU A 94 -3.59 -4.24 -5.00
CA GLU A 94 -2.64 -4.19 -3.90
C GLU A 94 -3.19 -4.70 -2.55
N ASN A 95 -4.48 -4.52 -2.29
CA ASN A 95 -5.08 -5.03 -1.05
C ASN A 95 -5.21 -6.57 -1.04
N PHE A 96 -5.35 -7.20 -2.19
CA PHE A 96 -5.66 -8.63 -2.27
C PHE A 96 -4.40 -9.51 -2.35
N LEU A 97 -3.42 -9.13 -3.16
CA LEU A 97 -2.29 -10.01 -3.48
C LEU A 97 -1.09 -9.82 -2.54
N PHE A 98 -0.65 -8.58 -2.32
CA PHE A 98 0.57 -8.34 -1.57
C PHE A 98 0.36 -8.47 -0.06
N ASN A 99 -0.75 -7.95 0.46
CA ASN A 99 -0.95 -7.84 1.90
C ASN A 99 -1.36 -9.15 2.58
N ARG A 100 -2.00 -10.09 1.85
CA ARG A 100 -2.52 -11.35 2.43
C ARG A 100 -1.48 -12.46 2.45
N LYS A 101 -0.82 -12.75 1.32
CA LYS A 101 0.23 -13.79 1.26
C LYS A 101 1.41 -13.41 2.15
N GLN A 102 1.86 -12.15 2.09
CA GLN A 102 3.01 -11.68 2.87
C GLN A 102 2.78 -11.65 4.39
N ARG A 103 1.56 -11.32 4.84
CA ARG A 103 1.21 -11.44 6.27
C ARG A 103 1.19 -12.90 6.71
N HIS A 104 0.54 -13.76 5.94
CA HIS A 104 0.44 -15.17 6.26
C HIS A 104 1.81 -15.85 6.31
N ASP A 105 2.67 -15.62 5.31
CA ASP A 105 4.02 -16.16 5.25
C ASP A 105 4.85 -15.73 6.47
N MET A 106 4.74 -14.46 6.87
CA MET A 106 5.50 -13.93 8.01
C MET A 106 4.92 -14.36 9.36
N GLU A 107 3.61 -14.50 9.48
CA GLU A 107 2.94 -15.07 10.66
C GLU A 107 3.30 -16.54 10.83
N GLN A 108 3.37 -17.30 9.73
CA GLN A 108 3.78 -18.69 9.74
C GLN A 108 5.24 -18.85 10.20
N ILE A 109 6.15 -18.01 9.71
CA ILE A 109 7.55 -17.99 10.19
C ILE A 109 7.63 -17.67 11.69
N ILE A 110 6.81 -16.73 12.18
CA ILE A 110 6.79 -16.38 13.61
C ILE A 110 6.27 -17.55 14.45
N VAL A 111 5.25 -18.27 13.98
CA VAL A 111 4.74 -19.48 14.65
C VAL A 111 5.81 -20.57 14.65
N ASP A 112 6.46 -20.82 13.52
CA ASP A 112 7.54 -21.81 13.40
C ASP A 112 8.73 -21.45 14.31
N LEU A 113 9.06 -20.16 14.47
CA LEU A 113 10.10 -19.69 15.41
C LEU A 113 9.70 -19.82 16.89
N SER A 114 8.41 -19.97 17.18
CA SER A 114 7.89 -20.13 18.55
C SER A 114 7.89 -21.59 19.01
N ASP A 115 8.11 -22.52 18.07
CA ASP A 115 8.17 -23.95 18.34
C ASP A 115 9.64 -24.37 18.63
N PRO A 116 9.93 -24.90 19.83
CA PRO A 116 11.27 -25.32 20.21
C PRO A 116 11.81 -26.51 19.39
N ASP A 117 10.94 -27.26 18.71
CA ASP A 117 11.33 -28.44 17.92
C ASP A 117 11.72 -28.09 16.47
N VAL A 118 11.56 -26.83 16.05
CA VAL A 118 11.87 -26.40 14.68
C VAL A 118 13.34 -26.00 14.55
N GLU A 119 14.04 -26.64 13.60
CA GLU A 119 15.43 -26.29 13.31
C GLU A 119 15.53 -24.92 12.61
N LEU A 120 16.43 -24.08 13.13
CA LEU A 120 16.76 -22.76 12.58
C LEU A 120 17.14 -22.78 11.10
N GLN A 121 17.69 -23.89 10.60
CA GLN A 121 18.02 -24.04 9.18
C GLN A 121 16.78 -24.10 8.29
N ASP A 122 15.69 -24.74 8.74
CA ASP A 122 14.44 -24.83 8.00
C ASP A 122 13.77 -23.47 7.89
N ILE A 123 13.83 -22.68 8.97
CA ILE A 123 13.31 -21.31 9.01
C ILE A 123 14.09 -20.41 8.06
N ARG A 124 15.43 -20.54 8.06
CA ARG A 124 16.29 -19.82 7.11
C ARG A 124 15.98 -20.21 5.66
N GLY A 125 15.72 -21.50 5.41
CA GLY A 125 15.29 -22.02 4.11
C GLY A 125 13.97 -21.40 3.65
N LYS A 126 12.96 -21.38 4.52
CA LYS A 126 11.65 -20.74 4.26
C LYS A 126 11.79 -19.24 3.97
N ILE A 127 12.56 -18.50 4.78
CA ILE A 127 12.80 -17.07 4.56
C ILE A 127 13.50 -16.85 3.21
N LYS A 128 14.51 -17.65 2.87
CA LYS A 128 15.22 -17.55 1.59
C LYS A 128 14.30 -17.88 0.41
N GLY A 129 13.42 -18.88 0.54
CA GLY A 129 12.40 -19.21 -0.45
C GLY A 129 11.45 -18.05 -0.71
N ILE A 130 10.94 -17.42 0.35
CA ILE A 130 10.07 -16.23 0.25
C ILE A 130 10.82 -15.03 -0.37
N MET A 131 12.11 -14.88 -0.10
CA MET A 131 12.93 -13.83 -0.71
C MET A 131 13.19 -14.09 -2.20
N ASN A 132 13.50 -15.33 -2.59
CA ASN A 132 13.74 -15.70 -3.98
C ASN A 132 12.47 -15.57 -4.84
N GLU A 133 11.30 -16.02 -4.34
CA GLU A 133 10.02 -15.80 -5.02
C GLU A 133 9.70 -14.33 -5.29
N ARG A 134 10.35 -13.40 -4.58
CA ARG A 134 10.19 -11.95 -4.75
C ARG A 134 11.25 -11.36 -5.66
N GLY A 135 12.50 -11.81 -5.56
CA GLY A 135 13.58 -11.38 -6.46
C GLY A 135 13.34 -11.76 -7.92
N ASP A 136 12.62 -12.87 -8.17
CA ASP A 136 12.25 -13.31 -9.53
C ASP A 136 10.99 -12.60 -10.08
N ARG A 137 10.36 -11.70 -9.32
CA ARG A 137 9.16 -10.94 -9.73
C ARG A 137 9.42 -9.45 -9.99
N GLU A 138 10.63 -8.97 -9.71
CA GLU A 138 11.13 -7.63 -10.09
C GLU A 138 11.89 -7.69 -11.42
#